data_AF-A0A7Y2YX97-F1
#
_entry.id   AF-A0A7Y2YX97-F1
#
_cell.length_a   1.000
_cell.length_b   1.000
_cell.length_c   1.000
_cell.angle_alpha   90.00
_cell.angle_beta   90.00
_cell.angle_gamma   90.00
#
_symmetry.space_group_name_H-M   'P 1'
#
loop_
_entity.id
_entity.type
_entity.pdbx_description
1 polymer ?
#
loop_
_entity_poly.entity_id
_entity_poly.type
_entity_poly.pdbx_seq_one_letter_code
_entity_poly.pdbx_strand_id
1 'polypeptide(L)'
;MTDAPISTDVLSLRASVLDHSSEFVELVSRAAPGEYQRLIDSGRFRQELASESVFNHGKLFAYAEFVVFRREFTERFPDASKAACINAFSSLLLKNDISITHLVDFVEGPDHREQLLLNQPGG
;
A
#
# COMPACT_ATOMS: atom_id res chain seq x y z
N MET A 1 -11.69 -25.07 13.29
CA MET A 1 -11.78 -24.24 12.08
C MET A 1 -12.95 -23.31 12.27
N THR A 2 -12.69 -22.08 12.70
CA THR A 2 -13.73 -21.08 12.95
C THR A 2 -13.76 -20.20 11.71
N ASP A 3 -14.72 -20.46 10.82
CA ASP A 3 -15.14 -19.48 9.82
C ASP A 3 -15.73 -18.29 10.58
N ALA A 4 -14.94 -17.24 10.78
CA ALA A 4 -15.49 -15.97 11.21
C ALA A 4 -16.40 -15.48 10.06
N PRO A 5 -17.67 -15.12 10.33
CA PRO A 5 -18.50 -14.53 9.30
C PRO A 5 -17.79 -13.29 8.79
N ILE A 6 -17.59 -13.18 7.47
CA ILE A 6 -17.13 -11.95 6.84
C ILE A 6 -18.10 -10.87 7.31
N SER A 7 -17.62 -9.96 8.18
CA SER A 7 -18.49 -8.95 8.80
C SER A 7 -19.24 -8.20 7.70
N THR A 8 -20.54 -8.01 7.88
CA THR A 8 -21.42 -7.25 6.97
C THR A 8 -20.82 -5.88 6.62
N ASP A 9 -20.01 -5.31 7.52
CA ASP A 9 -19.27 -4.07 7.34
C ASP A 9 -18.25 -4.16 6.19
N VAL A 10 -17.56 -5.29 6.06
CA VAL A 10 -16.56 -5.52 5.01
C VAL A 10 -17.23 -5.64 3.64
N LEU A 11 -18.40 -6.30 3.57
CA LEU A 11 -19.17 -6.41 2.34
C LEU A 11 -19.79 -5.06 1.93
N SER A 12 -20.30 -4.30 2.88
CA SER A 12 -20.89 -2.97 2.65
C SER A 12 -19.84 -1.95 2.20
N LEU A 13 -18.65 -1.98 2.83
CA LEU A 13 -17.51 -1.18 2.42
C LEU A 13 -17.02 -1.57 1.03
N ARG A 14 -16.92 -2.86 0.72
CA ARG A 14 -16.54 -3.34 -0.60
C ARG A 14 -17.51 -2.88 -1.69
N ALA A 15 -18.82 -2.95 -1.44
CA ALA A 15 -19.83 -2.44 -2.36
C ALA A 15 -19.67 -0.93 -2.59
N SER A 16 -19.53 -0.16 -1.51
CA SER A 16 -19.32 1.30 -1.59
C SER A 16 -18.06 1.68 -2.36
N VAL A 17 -16.96 0.94 -2.17
CA VAL A 17 -15.71 1.15 -2.91
C VAL A 17 -15.88 0.83 -4.40
N LEU A 18 -16.62 -0.22 -4.74
CA LEU A 18 -16.89 -0.59 -6.13
C LEU A 18 -17.78 0.43 -6.83
N ASP A 19 -18.74 1.01 -6.12
CA ASP A 19 -19.61 2.08 -6.64
C ASP A 19 -18.80 3.33 -7.04
N HIS A 20 -17.68 3.59 -6.37
CA HIS A 20 -16.76 4.71 -6.68
C HIS A 20 -15.49 4.27 -7.42
N SER A 21 -15.47 3.06 -7.99
CA SER A 21 -14.26 2.47 -8.58
C SER A 21 -13.62 3.35 -9.66
N SER A 22 -14.41 3.94 -10.56
CA SER A 22 -13.91 4.81 -11.62
C SER A 22 -13.26 6.07 -11.08
N GLU A 23 -13.85 6.69 -10.04
CA GLU A 23 -13.30 7.90 -9.42
C GLU A 23 -11.94 7.61 -8.75
N PHE A 24 -11.82 6.49 -8.04
CA PHE A 24 -10.56 6.06 -7.45
C PHE A 24 -9.49 5.80 -8.53
N VAL A 25 -9.85 5.11 -9.61
CA VAL A 25 -8.91 4.81 -10.70
C VAL A 25 -8.45 6.08 -11.42
N GLU A 26 -9.36 7.00 -11.72
CA GLU A 26 -9.02 8.28 -12.34
C GLU A 26 -8.14 9.15 -11.45
N LEU A 27 -8.46 9.24 -10.15
CA LEU A 27 -7.66 9.97 -9.18
C LEU A 27 -6.23 9.42 -9.09
N VAL A 28 -6.10 8.10 -8.92
CA VAL A 28 -4.80 7.43 -8.79
C VAL A 28 -3.99 7.60 -10.07
N SER A 29 -4.60 7.36 -11.24
CA SER A 29 -3.93 7.52 -12.53
C SER A 29 -3.40 8.95 -12.74
N ARG A 30 -4.15 9.96 -12.28
CA ARG A 30 -3.77 11.37 -12.39
C ARG A 30 -2.66 11.76 -11.40
N ALA A 31 -2.73 11.31 -10.16
CA ALA A 31 -1.88 11.83 -9.08
C ALA A 31 -0.65 10.96 -8.77
N ALA A 32 -0.66 9.67 -9.11
CA ALA A 32 0.45 8.76 -8.84
C ALA A 32 1.80 9.20 -9.43
N PRO A 33 1.89 9.76 -10.67
CA PRO A 33 3.17 10.26 -11.19
C PRO A 33 3.79 11.36 -10.32
N GLY A 34 2.96 12.26 -9.77
CA GLY A 34 3.43 13.32 -8.87
C GLY A 34 3.84 12.80 -7.49
N GLU A 35 3.14 11.80 -6.95
CA GLU A 35 3.56 11.13 -5.71
C GLU A 35 4.86 10.35 -5.93
N TYR A 36 5.00 9.64 -7.04
CA TYR A 36 6.22 8.93 -7.41
C TYR A 36 7.43 9.88 -7.48
N GLN A 37 7.28 11.03 -8.16
CA GLN A 37 8.34 12.02 -8.21
C GLN A 37 8.73 12.53 -6.82
N ARG A 38 7.74 12.82 -5.96
CA ARG A 38 8.02 13.20 -4.56
C ARG A 38 8.76 12.13 -3.77
N LEU A 39 8.46 10.85 -3.99
CA LEU A 39 9.17 9.74 -3.35
C LEU A 39 10.62 9.63 -3.86
N ILE A 40 10.87 9.85 -5.15
CA ILE A 40 12.23 9.93 -5.72
C ILE A 40 13.01 11.10 -5.12
N ASP A 41 12.40 12.30 -5.10
CA ASP A 41 13.05 13.53 -4.63
C ASP A 41 13.36 13.47 -3.14
N SER A 42 12.59 12.72 -2.36
CA SER A 42 12.86 12.49 -0.93
C SER A 42 14.20 11.79 -0.67
N GLY A 43 14.75 11.09 -1.67
CA GLY A 43 15.97 10.31 -1.56
C GLY A 43 15.88 9.07 -0.66
N ARG A 44 14.72 8.82 -0.01
CA ARG A 44 14.52 7.72 0.94
C ARG A 44 14.86 6.35 0.36
N PHE A 45 14.55 6.12 -0.92
CA PHE A 45 14.71 4.84 -1.61
C PHE A 45 15.95 4.78 -2.51
N ARG A 46 16.85 5.76 -2.41
CA ARG A 46 17.99 5.89 -3.33
C ARG A 46 18.90 4.67 -3.27
N GLN A 47 19.13 4.13 -2.08
CA GLN A 47 20.02 2.98 -1.90
C GLN A 47 19.40 1.69 -2.45
N GLU A 48 18.12 1.47 -2.16
CA GLU A 48 17.36 0.29 -2.60
C GLU A 48 17.26 0.26 -4.13
N LEU A 49 16.99 1.42 -4.75
CA LEU A 49 16.93 1.57 -6.21
C LEU A 49 18.29 1.46 -6.90
N ALA A 50 19.38 1.82 -6.22
CA ALA A 50 20.73 1.71 -6.77
C ALA A 50 21.35 0.33 -6.59
N SER A 51 20.80 -0.50 -5.70
CA SER A 51 21.23 -1.88 -5.48
C SER A 51 20.55 -2.85 -6.45
N GLU A 52 21.16 -4.03 -6.70
CA GLU A 52 20.50 -5.16 -7.36
C GLU A 52 19.45 -5.82 -6.43
N SER A 53 18.63 -5.01 -5.77
CA SER A 53 17.57 -5.51 -4.91
C SER A 53 16.34 -5.89 -5.72
N VAL A 54 15.47 -6.67 -5.08
CA VAL A 54 14.14 -6.99 -5.59
C VAL A 54 13.25 -5.74 -5.66
N PHE A 55 13.61 -4.64 -4.98
CA PHE A 55 12.91 -3.35 -5.02
C PHE A 55 13.36 -2.53 -6.24
N ASN A 56 12.41 -2.04 -7.04
CA ASN A 56 12.69 -1.34 -8.29
C ASN A 56 11.68 -0.20 -8.52
N HIS A 57 11.89 0.56 -9.60
CA HIS A 57 11.02 1.69 -9.95
C HIS A 57 9.54 1.31 -10.15
N GLY A 58 9.25 0.11 -10.67
CA GLY A 58 7.87 -0.38 -10.81
C GLY A 58 7.19 -0.58 -9.45
N LYS A 59 7.91 -1.13 -8.47
CA LYS A 59 7.42 -1.27 -7.09
C LYS A 59 7.27 0.07 -6.38
N LEU A 60 8.20 1.00 -6.61
CA LEU A 60 8.07 2.34 -6.06
C LEU A 60 6.85 3.08 -6.67
N PHE A 61 6.57 2.89 -7.95
CA PHE A 61 5.39 3.46 -8.60
C PHE A 61 4.09 2.84 -8.05
N ALA A 62 4.03 1.51 -7.88
CA ALA A 62 2.89 0.85 -7.25
C ALA A 62 2.68 1.34 -5.80
N TYR A 63 3.75 1.61 -5.06
CA TYR A 63 3.66 2.23 -3.74
C TYR A 63 3.12 3.67 -3.83
N ALA A 64 3.51 4.45 -4.84
CA ALA A 64 2.97 5.79 -5.07
C ALA A 64 1.46 5.77 -5.34
N GLU A 65 1.00 4.83 -6.18
CA GLU A 65 -0.43 4.59 -6.43
C GLU A 65 -1.18 4.27 -5.13
N PHE A 66 -0.62 3.38 -4.31
CA PHE A 66 -1.20 3.04 -3.02
C PHE A 66 -1.26 4.23 -2.06
N VAL A 67 -0.22 5.06 -2.00
CA VAL A 67 -0.20 6.26 -1.13
C VAL A 67 -1.32 7.23 -1.53
N VAL A 68 -1.51 7.46 -2.83
CA VAL A 68 -2.61 8.31 -3.33
C VAL A 68 -3.96 7.69 -2.99
N PHE A 69 -4.15 6.40 -3.30
CA PHE A 69 -5.38 5.70 -3.02
C PHE A 69 -5.74 5.73 -1.54
N ARG A 70 -4.77 5.43 -0.66
CA ARG A 70 -4.96 5.38 0.79
C ARG A 70 -5.42 6.71 1.36
N ARG A 71 -4.88 7.84 0.88
CA ARG A 71 -5.31 9.17 1.34
C ARG A 71 -6.79 9.38 1.05
N GLU A 72 -7.21 9.17 -0.19
CA GLU A 72 -8.62 9.31 -0.60
C GLU A 72 -9.52 8.31 0.14
N PHE A 73 -9.07 7.05 0.26
CA PHE A 73 -9.83 6.00 0.93
C PHE A 73 -10.07 6.31 2.40
N THR A 74 -9.04 6.77 3.11
CA THR A 74 -9.16 7.15 4.53
C THR A 74 -10.03 8.38 4.72
N GLU A 75 -10.04 9.33 3.78
CA GLU A 75 -10.96 10.47 3.82
C GLU A 75 -12.43 10.06 3.62
N ARG A 76 -12.70 9.13 2.69
CA ARG A 76 -14.06 8.65 2.41
C ARG A 76 -14.57 7.62 3.43
N PHE A 77 -13.66 6.84 4.02
CA PHE A 77 -13.98 5.74 4.93
C PHE A 77 -13.10 5.80 6.18
N PRO A 78 -13.30 6.79 7.08
CA PRO A 78 -12.42 7.03 8.22
C PRO A 78 -12.39 5.86 9.23
N ASP A 79 -13.48 5.10 9.34
CA ASP A 79 -13.61 3.96 10.25
C ASP A 79 -13.09 2.64 9.65
N ALA A 80 -12.67 2.65 8.38
CA ALA A 80 -12.20 1.45 7.71
C ALA A 80 -10.80 1.04 8.19
N SER A 81 -10.61 -0.27 8.37
CA SER A 81 -9.30 -0.80 8.78
C SER A 81 -8.24 -0.66 7.69
N LYS A 82 -6.96 -0.66 8.08
CA LYS A 82 -5.82 -0.68 7.14
C LYS A 82 -5.91 -1.87 6.16
N ALA A 83 -6.33 -3.04 6.66
CA ALA A 83 -6.52 -4.23 5.84
C ALA A 83 -7.63 -4.04 4.79
N ALA A 84 -8.72 -3.35 5.14
CA ALA A 84 -9.78 -3.04 4.20
C ALA A 84 -9.29 -2.10 3.09
N CYS A 85 -8.47 -1.10 3.41
CA CYS A 85 -7.84 -0.22 2.43
C CYS A 85 -6.94 -1.00 1.45
N ILE A 86 -6.10 -1.91 1.96
CA ILE A 86 -5.20 -2.72 1.12
C ILE A 86 -6.02 -3.66 0.20
N ASN A 87 -7.07 -4.29 0.73
CA ASN A 87 -7.93 -5.19 -0.04
C ASN A 87 -8.71 -4.44 -1.13
N ALA A 88 -9.19 -3.22 -0.82
CA ALA A 88 -9.85 -2.34 -1.76
C ALA A 88 -8.92 -1.92 -2.91
N PHE A 89 -7.72 -1.45 -2.58
CA PHE A 89 -6.69 -1.12 -3.56
C PHE A 89 -6.35 -2.32 -4.46
N SER A 90 -6.12 -3.48 -3.85
CA SER A 90 -5.80 -4.72 -4.56
C SER A 90 -6.91 -5.13 -5.52
N SER A 91 -8.17 -4.91 -5.15
CA SER A 91 -9.31 -5.29 -6.00
C SER A 91 -9.51 -4.33 -7.18
N LEU A 92 -9.13 -3.06 -7.05
CA LEU A 92 -9.40 -2.02 -8.05
C LEU A 92 -8.26 -1.81 -9.02
N LEU A 93 -7.02 -1.75 -8.51
CA LEU A 93 -5.87 -1.22 -9.25
C LEU A 93 -4.81 -2.27 -9.55
N LEU A 94 -4.79 -3.38 -8.80
CA LEU A 94 -3.82 -4.45 -9.01
C LEU A 94 -4.47 -5.65 -9.69
N LYS A 95 -3.97 -5.98 -10.88
CA LYS A 95 -4.34 -7.21 -11.61
C LYS A 95 -3.19 -8.20 -11.76
N ASN A 96 -1.99 -7.94 -11.20
CA ASN A 96 -0.78 -8.76 -11.40
C ASN A 96 0.06 -8.93 -10.11
N ASP A 97 0.93 -9.96 -10.13
CA ASP A 97 1.76 -10.65 -9.10
C ASP A 97 2.52 -9.83 -8.02
N ILE A 98 2.24 -8.56 -7.81
CA ILE A 98 2.82 -7.78 -6.71
C ILE A 98 1.95 -7.96 -5.47
N SER A 99 2.48 -8.63 -4.45
CA SER A 99 1.89 -8.60 -3.11
C SER A 99 2.06 -7.20 -2.52
N ILE A 100 1.03 -6.36 -2.66
CA ILE A 100 1.04 -4.99 -2.13
C ILE A 100 1.21 -4.98 -0.61
N THR A 101 0.70 -5.99 0.09
CA THR A 101 0.92 -6.17 1.53
C THR A 101 2.41 -6.26 1.83
N HIS A 102 3.14 -7.15 1.15
CA HIS A 102 4.59 -7.26 1.33
C HIS A 102 5.36 -6.00 0.91
N LEU A 103 4.87 -5.29 -0.11
CA LEU A 103 5.47 -4.03 -0.55
C LEU A 103 5.28 -2.92 0.50
N VAL A 104 4.08 -2.79 1.06
CA VAL A 104 3.78 -1.84 2.12
C VAL A 104 4.58 -2.19 3.37
N ASP A 105 4.62 -3.47 3.77
CA ASP A 105 5.43 -3.92 4.92
C ASP A 105 6.93 -3.67 4.72
N PHE A 106 7.45 -3.87 3.50
CA PHE A 106 8.84 -3.56 3.17
C PHE A 106 9.13 -2.06 3.25
N VAL A 107 8.25 -1.23 2.69
CA VAL A 107 8.47 0.22 2.61
C VAL A 107 8.24 0.89 3.95
N GLU A 108 7.14 0.59 4.62
CA GLU A 108 6.72 1.22 5.86
C GLU A 108 7.40 0.60 7.08
N GLY A 109 7.99 -0.58 6.90
CA GLY A 109 8.49 -1.43 7.95
C GLY A 109 7.33 -2.16 8.66
N PRO A 110 7.57 -3.33 9.25
CA PRO A 110 6.87 -3.63 10.50
C PRO A 110 7.31 -2.55 11.52
N ASP A 111 6.65 -2.39 12.65
CA ASP A 111 7.21 -1.65 13.80
C ASP A 111 8.48 -2.36 14.35
N HIS A 112 9.47 -2.69 13.51
CA HIS A 112 10.57 -3.62 13.74
C HIS A 112 11.91 -3.00 13.33
N ARG A 113 12.06 -1.68 13.50
CA ARG A 113 13.40 -1.12 13.74
C ARG A 113 14.03 -1.64 15.04
N GLU A 114 13.27 -2.28 15.93
CA GLU A 114 13.79 -2.92 17.14
C GLU A 114 14.29 -4.37 16.95
N GLN A 115 13.76 -5.15 15.99
CA GLN A 115 14.19 -6.56 15.82
C GLN A 115 15.53 -6.74 15.09
N LEU A 116 16.01 -5.72 14.37
CA LEU A 116 17.35 -5.72 13.76
C LEU A 116 18.46 -5.28 14.73
N LEU A 117 18.11 -4.66 15.86
CA LEU A 117 19.06 -4.35 16.95
C LEU A 117 19.23 -5.53 17.92
N LEU A 118 18.25 -6.43 18.02
CA LEU A 118 18.31 -7.63 18.86
C LEU A 118 19.14 -8.79 18.27
N ASN A 119 19.49 -8.72 16.97
CA ASN A 119 20.35 -9.71 16.30
C ASN A 119 21.79 -9.23 16.08
N GLN A 120 22.18 -8.08 16.64
CA GLN A 120 23.59 -7.77 16.74
C GLN A 120 24.19 -8.67 17.83
N PRO A 121 25.18 -9.54 17.50
CA PRO A 121 25.89 -10.25 18.54
C PRO A 121 26.56 -9.19 19.42
N GLY A 122 26.17 -9.14 20.69
CA GLY A 122 26.75 -8.22 21.67
C GLY A 122 28.27 -8.33 21.65
N GLY A 123 28.93 -7.17 21.58
CA GLY A 123 30.36 -7.05 21.85
C GLY A 123 30.69 -7.36 23.31
#